data_AF-A0A8T5EDQ7-F1
#
_entry.id   AF-A0A8T5EDQ7-F1
#
_cell.length_a   1.000
_cell.length_b   1.000
_cell.length_c   1.000
_cell.angle_alpha   90.00
_cell.angle_beta   90.00
_cell.angle_gamma   90.00
#
_symmetry.space_group_name_H-M   'P 1'
#
loop_
_entity.id
_entity.type
_entity.pdbx_description
1 polymer ?
#
loop_
_entity_poly.entity_id
_entity_poly.type
_entity_poly.pdbx_seq_one_letter_code
_entity_poly.pdbx_strand_id
1 'polypeptide(L)'
;MSTILFTAGLTLTGIMVIILAFQITNNRKGWCETLHTNEFGLLPMINNISFFPGIIVGLGIIGIAWNPWNEGIEIHILYANAIFYGGVAWTFLATYSTWLMCAFDERFKQLIKPRIFAAVTAAVCLLILIWKVGQAHNNGFDFGENEALSRNFVSFCKGNAGGSLDDIYLSQAAIAEWVMVLSMLYFSNTFAKEVTIINEAMPQIENEE
;
A
#
# COMPACT_ATOMS: atom_id res chain seq x y z
N MET A 1 -7.91 14.74 -22.11
CA MET A 1 -6.73 15.31 -21.42
C MET A 1 -6.63 14.86 -19.96
N SER A 2 -7.73 14.87 -19.18
CA SER A 2 -7.77 14.37 -17.78
C SER A 2 -7.30 12.91 -17.61
N THR A 3 -7.68 12.01 -18.53
CA THR A 3 -7.33 10.58 -18.45
C THR A 3 -5.82 10.34 -18.55
N ILE A 4 -5.10 11.10 -19.39
CA ILE A 4 -3.66 10.92 -19.60
C ILE A 4 -2.88 11.32 -18.35
N LEU A 5 -3.25 12.43 -17.70
CA LEU A 5 -2.60 12.88 -16.46
C LEU A 5 -2.82 11.89 -15.32
N PHE A 6 -4.04 11.37 -15.19
CA PHE A 6 -4.37 10.35 -14.19
C PHE A 6 -3.59 9.05 -14.42
N THR A 7 -3.60 8.51 -15.65
CA THR A 7 -2.88 7.30 -16.01
C THR A 7 -1.37 7.46 -15.82
N ALA A 8 -0.79 8.57 -16.26
CA ALA A 8 0.65 8.84 -16.09
C ALA A 8 1.03 8.96 -14.60
N GLY A 9 0.24 9.69 -13.81
CA GLY A 9 0.49 9.88 -12.38
C GLY A 9 0.44 8.58 -11.59
N LEU A 10 -0.58 7.75 -11.82
CA LEU A 10 -0.68 6.44 -11.17
C LEU A 10 0.41 5.48 -11.65
N THR A 11 0.71 5.45 -12.95
CA THR A 11 1.80 4.61 -13.47
C THR A 11 3.14 4.97 -12.81
N LEU A 12 3.47 6.26 -12.73
CA LEU A 12 4.68 6.72 -12.05
C LEU A 12 4.67 6.34 -10.57
N THR A 13 3.53 6.51 -9.89
CA THR A 13 3.37 6.14 -8.48
C THR A 13 3.63 4.64 -8.27
N GLY A 14 3.08 3.77 -9.11
CA GLY A 14 3.32 2.34 -9.03
C GLY A 14 4.78 1.95 -9.27
N ILE A 15 5.46 2.60 -10.23
CA ILE A 15 6.91 2.44 -10.43
C ILE A 15 7.69 2.87 -9.18
N MET A 16 7.35 4.00 -8.57
CA MET A 16 8.01 4.48 -7.36
C MET A 16 7.80 3.52 -6.17
N VAL A 17 6.63 2.92 -6.03
CA VAL A 17 6.36 1.91 -5.00
C VAL A 17 7.20 0.64 -5.22
N ILE A 18 7.35 0.19 -6.47
CA ILE A 18 8.24 -0.94 -6.82
C ILE A 18 9.69 -0.63 -6.43
N ILE A 19 10.18 0.56 -6.79
CA ILE A 19 11.53 1.01 -6.45
C ILE A 19 11.70 1.08 -4.93
N LEU A 20 10.70 1.63 -4.21
CA LEU A 20 10.71 1.69 -2.75
C LEU A 20 10.84 0.28 -2.14
N ALA A 21 10.01 -0.68 -2.56
CA ALA A 21 10.08 -2.06 -2.08
C ALA A 21 11.46 -2.69 -2.30
N PHE A 22 12.06 -2.45 -3.46
CA PHE A 22 13.42 -2.91 -3.79
C PHE A 22 14.47 -2.25 -2.90
N GLN A 23 14.44 -0.92 -2.76
CA GLN A 23 15.39 -0.15 -1.96
C GLN A 23 15.35 -0.55 -0.49
N ILE A 24 14.17 -0.70 0.12
CA ILE A 24 14.05 -1.12 1.51
C ILE A 24 14.64 -2.52 1.72
N THR A 25 14.33 -3.45 0.82
CA THR A 25 14.84 -4.82 0.90
C THR A 25 16.37 -4.83 0.85
N ASN A 26 16.97 -4.10 -0.07
CA ASN A 26 18.42 -4.06 -0.24
C ASN A 26 19.14 -3.27 0.85
N ASN A 27 18.58 -2.16 1.30
CA ASN A 27 19.18 -1.37 2.39
C ASN A 27 19.26 -2.19 3.68
N ARG A 28 18.20 -2.94 4.00
CA ARG A 28 18.20 -3.85 5.16
C ARG A 28 19.19 -4.99 5.00
N LYS A 29 19.32 -5.54 3.79
CA LYS A 29 20.30 -6.58 3.49
C LYS A 29 21.72 -6.07 3.68
N GLY A 30 22.06 -4.94 3.07
CA GLY A 30 23.38 -4.31 3.21
C GLY A 30 23.69 -3.94 4.66
N TRP A 31 22.70 -3.46 5.41
CA TRP A 31 22.85 -3.25 6.86
C TRP A 31 23.10 -4.54 7.63
N CYS A 32 22.42 -5.65 7.31
CA CYS A 32 22.71 -6.93 7.97
C CYS A 32 24.15 -7.39 7.72
N GLU A 33 24.68 -7.15 6.53
CA GLU A 33 26.06 -7.49 6.16
C GLU A 33 27.11 -6.74 7.00
N THR A 34 26.78 -5.57 7.59
CA THR A 34 27.70 -4.82 8.48
C THR A 34 27.73 -5.32 9.92
N LEU A 35 26.75 -6.12 10.36
CA LEU A 35 26.65 -6.55 11.77
C LEU A 35 27.65 -7.65 12.16
N HIS A 36 28.43 -8.19 11.19
CA HIS A 36 29.45 -9.23 11.40
C HIS A 36 29.00 -10.42 12.28
N THR A 37 27.71 -10.76 12.24
CA THR A 37 27.10 -11.89 12.96
C THR A 37 26.38 -12.80 11.98
N ASN A 38 26.11 -14.05 12.36
CA ASN A 38 25.24 -14.97 11.61
C ASN A 38 23.89 -15.18 12.29
N GLU A 39 23.65 -14.53 13.43
CA GLU A 39 22.48 -14.75 14.28
C GLU A 39 21.30 -13.84 13.90
N PHE A 40 20.92 -13.80 12.62
CA PHE A 40 19.84 -12.92 12.14
C PHE A 40 18.42 -13.47 12.36
N GLY A 41 18.30 -14.71 12.82
CA GLY A 41 17.00 -15.38 13.01
C GLY A 41 16.13 -15.30 11.76
N LEU A 42 14.90 -14.81 11.90
CA LEU A 42 13.94 -14.70 10.81
C LEU A 42 14.11 -13.45 9.93
N LEU A 43 14.97 -12.50 10.30
CA LEU A 43 15.03 -11.18 9.65
C LEU A 43 15.29 -11.26 8.13
N PRO A 44 16.29 -12.03 7.62
CA PRO A 44 16.55 -12.08 6.18
C PRO A 44 15.38 -12.68 5.40
N MET A 45 14.74 -13.71 5.97
CA MET A 45 13.57 -14.35 5.38
C MET A 45 12.38 -13.39 5.30
N ILE A 46 12.02 -12.74 6.41
CA ILE A 46 10.89 -11.80 6.44
C ILE A 46 11.16 -10.59 5.54
N ASN A 47 12.40 -10.09 5.51
CA ASN A 47 12.78 -9.01 4.60
C ASN A 47 12.52 -9.38 3.14
N ASN A 48 12.99 -10.57 2.71
CA ASN A 48 12.78 -11.06 1.35
C ASN A 48 11.29 -11.34 1.05
N ILE A 49 10.53 -11.87 2.01
CA ILE A 49 9.09 -12.10 1.82
C ILE A 49 8.34 -10.76 1.72
N SER A 50 8.75 -9.75 2.51
CA SER A 50 8.11 -8.42 2.52
C SER A 50 8.24 -7.67 1.19
N PHE A 51 9.22 -8.03 0.36
CA PHE A 51 9.41 -7.48 -0.98
C PHE A 51 8.20 -7.75 -1.90
N PHE A 52 7.68 -8.98 -1.93
CA PHE A 52 6.67 -9.39 -2.90
C PHE A 52 5.36 -8.60 -2.78
N PRO A 53 4.78 -8.42 -1.58
CA PRO A 53 3.58 -7.58 -1.44
C PRO A 53 3.80 -6.14 -1.91
N GLY A 54 4.98 -5.55 -1.66
CA GLY A 54 5.31 -4.20 -2.18
C GLY A 54 5.32 -4.14 -3.71
N ILE A 55 5.88 -5.15 -4.38
CA ILE A 55 5.84 -5.27 -5.85
C ILE A 55 4.41 -5.44 -6.37
N ILE A 56 3.61 -6.30 -5.73
CA ILE A 56 2.21 -6.55 -6.08
C ILE A 56 1.40 -5.25 -5.99
N VAL A 57 1.63 -4.43 -4.95
CA VAL A 57 0.98 -3.13 -4.81
C VAL A 57 1.34 -2.22 -5.96
N GLY A 58 2.63 -2.06 -6.29
CA GLY A 58 3.04 -1.17 -7.38
C GLY A 58 2.51 -1.62 -8.75
N LEU A 59 2.48 -2.93 -9.01
CA LEU A 59 1.85 -3.49 -10.22
C LEU A 59 0.33 -3.27 -10.22
N GLY A 60 -0.33 -3.38 -9.08
CA GLY A 60 -1.76 -3.07 -8.94
C GLY A 60 -2.08 -1.61 -9.24
N ILE A 61 -1.27 -0.67 -8.75
CA ILE A 61 -1.42 0.76 -9.04
C ILE A 61 -1.28 1.03 -10.55
N ILE A 62 -0.27 0.42 -11.19
CA ILE A 62 -0.12 0.50 -12.65
C ILE A 62 -1.35 -0.11 -13.33
N GLY A 63 -1.81 -1.28 -12.88
CA GLY A 63 -2.99 -1.95 -13.42
C GLY A 63 -4.24 -1.06 -13.42
N ILE A 64 -4.56 -0.42 -12.28
CA ILE A 64 -5.69 0.53 -12.18
C ILE A 64 -5.51 1.72 -13.12
N ALA A 65 -4.29 2.22 -13.31
CA ALA A 65 -4.02 3.37 -14.18
C ALA A 65 -4.49 3.15 -15.63
N TRP A 66 -4.43 1.89 -16.10
CA TRP A 66 -4.77 1.46 -17.45
C TRP A 66 -6.11 0.72 -17.54
N ASN A 67 -6.76 0.47 -16.42
CA ASN A 67 -8.03 -0.25 -16.34
C ASN A 67 -8.99 0.54 -15.44
N PRO A 68 -9.52 1.68 -15.93
CA PRO A 68 -10.43 2.50 -15.14
C PRO A 68 -11.75 1.77 -14.91
N TRP A 69 -12.37 2.05 -13.76
CA TRP A 69 -13.59 1.36 -13.29
C TRP A 69 -14.69 1.30 -14.36
N ASN A 70 -14.89 2.39 -15.11
CA ASN A 70 -15.98 2.55 -16.09
C ASN A 70 -15.80 1.75 -17.40
N GLU A 71 -14.64 1.11 -17.61
CA GLU A 71 -14.32 0.36 -18.83
C GLU A 71 -14.16 -1.15 -18.59
N GLY A 72 -13.98 -1.57 -17.32
CA GLY A 72 -13.82 -2.98 -16.97
C GLY A 72 -13.74 -3.18 -15.47
N ILE A 73 -14.89 -3.28 -14.80
CA ILE A 73 -14.97 -3.36 -13.34
C ILE A 73 -14.26 -4.58 -12.75
N GLU A 74 -14.35 -5.74 -13.40
CA GLU A 74 -13.77 -6.98 -12.89
C GLU A 74 -12.24 -6.90 -12.78
N ILE A 75 -11.59 -6.42 -13.85
CA ILE A 75 -10.13 -6.27 -13.88
C ILE A 75 -9.67 -5.13 -12.96
N HIS A 76 -10.46 -4.06 -12.84
CA HIS A 76 -10.21 -2.99 -11.88
C HIS A 76 -10.23 -3.51 -10.44
N ILE A 77 -11.23 -4.30 -10.07
CA ILE A 77 -11.34 -4.92 -8.74
C ILE A 77 -10.16 -5.86 -8.47
N LEU A 78 -9.70 -6.63 -9.46
CA LEU A 78 -8.51 -7.47 -9.31
C LEU A 78 -7.29 -6.65 -8.89
N TYR A 79 -7.03 -5.53 -9.58
CA TYR A 79 -5.91 -4.66 -9.24
C TYR A 79 -6.11 -3.90 -7.93
N ALA A 80 -7.33 -3.46 -7.62
CA ALA A 80 -7.65 -2.85 -6.33
C ALA A 80 -7.38 -3.81 -5.17
N ASN A 81 -7.76 -5.08 -5.31
CA ASN A 81 -7.44 -6.12 -4.33
C ASN A 81 -5.94 -6.32 -4.18
N ALA A 82 -5.17 -6.33 -5.28
CA ALA A 82 -3.71 -6.40 -5.22
C ALA A 82 -3.11 -5.23 -4.40
N ILE A 83 -3.63 -4.01 -4.56
CA ILE A 83 -3.20 -2.83 -3.79
C ILE A 83 -3.56 -2.97 -2.32
N PHE A 84 -4.82 -3.29 -2.00
CA PHE A 84 -5.29 -3.25 -0.62
C PHE A 84 -4.76 -4.41 0.22
N TYR A 85 -4.91 -5.65 -0.26
CA TYR A 85 -4.39 -6.82 0.46
C TYR A 85 -2.86 -6.83 0.46
N GLY A 86 -2.23 -6.52 -0.68
CA GLY A 86 -0.79 -6.42 -0.79
C GLY A 86 -0.23 -5.33 0.11
N GLY A 87 -0.88 -4.16 0.17
CA GLY A 87 -0.46 -3.05 1.01
C GLY A 87 -0.55 -3.38 2.49
N VAL A 88 -1.67 -3.97 2.94
CA VAL A 88 -1.81 -4.41 4.34
C VAL A 88 -0.75 -5.46 4.68
N ALA A 89 -0.56 -6.48 3.84
CA ALA A 89 0.46 -7.50 4.05
C ALA A 89 1.88 -6.89 4.11
N TRP A 90 2.19 -5.94 3.22
CA TRP A 90 3.47 -5.26 3.19
C TRP A 90 3.73 -4.48 4.48
N THR A 91 2.74 -3.71 4.95
CA THR A 91 2.89 -2.93 6.19
C THR A 91 3.19 -3.81 7.40
N PHE A 92 2.51 -4.96 7.55
CA PHE A 92 2.77 -5.89 8.65
C PHE A 92 4.15 -6.54 8.55
N LEU A 93 4.51 -7.07 7.38
CA LEU A 93 5.80 -7.74 7.20
C LEU A 93 6.97 -6.78 7.39
N ALA A 94 6.89 -5.58 6.82
CA ALA A 94 7.96 -4.60 6.97
C ALA A 94 8.02 -3.99 8.38
N THR A 95 6.90 -3.94 9.12
CA THR A 95 6.89 -3.62 10.56
C THR A 95 7.59 -4.72 11.36
N TYR A 96 7.28 -5.99 11.05
CA TYR A 96 7.87 -7.13 11.74
C TYR A 96 9.38 -7.22 11.50
N SER A 97 9.85 -6.98 10.26
CA SER A 97 11.28 -6.84 9.98
C SER A 97 11.94 -5.79 10.87
N THR A 98 11.34 -4.61 11.00
CA THR A 98 11.92 -3.54 11.85
C THR A 98 11.89 -3.89 13.32
N TRP A 99 10.88 -4.63 13.78
CA TRP A 99 10.85 -5.14 15.14
C TRP A 99 12.02 -6.11 15.39
N LEU A 100 12.33 -6.98 14.44
CA LEU A 100 13.51 -7.85 14.51
C LEU A 100 14.82 -7.04 14.50
N MET A 101 14.90 -5.98 13.70
CA MET A 101 16.07 -5.09 13.68
C MET A 101 16.32 -4.40 15.04
N CYS A 102 15.28 -4.21 15.86
CA CYS A 102 15.42 -3.62 17.21
C CYS A 102 16.26 -4.48 18.16
N ALA A 103 16.46 -5.77 17.85
CA ALA A 103 17.33 -6.65 18.64
C ALA A 103 18.83 -6.31 18.45
N PHE A 104 19.19 -5.64 17.35
CA PHE A 104 20.58 -5.30 17.01
C PHE A 104 20.86 -3.80 17.15
N ASP A 105 19.86 -2.94 16.89
CA ASP A 105 19.98 -1.49 17.04
C ASP A 105 18.68 -0.90 17.61
N GLU A 106 18.77 -0.36 18.83
CA GLU A 106 17.61 0.17 19.56
C GLU A 106 17.01 1.42 18.89
N ARG A 107 17.74 2.11 18.01
CA ARG A 107 17.22 3.29 17.28
C ARG A 107 16.02 2.93 16.42
N PHE A 108 15.88 1.67 15.98
CA PHE A 108 14.70 1.21 15.24
C PHE A 108 13.42 1.18 16.08
N LYS A 109 13.51 1.14 17.42
CA LYS A 109 12.34 1.11 18.32
C LYS A 109 11.42 2.32 18.11
N GLN A 110 11.99 3.47 17.73
CA GLN A 110 11.22 4.70 17.45
C GLN A 110 10.27 4.55 16.25
N LEU A 111 10.50 3.58 15.36
CA LEU A 111 9.68 3.34 14.17
C LEU A 111 8.53 2.36 14.42
N ILE A 112 8.58 1.58 15.51
CA ILE A 112 7.62 0.49 15.75
C ILE A 112 6.22 1.02 16.00
N LYS A 113 6.06 1.94 16.96
CA LYS A 113 4.76 2.51 17.31
C LYS A 113 4.05 3.17 16.10
N PRO A 114 4.68 4.07 15.33
CA PRO A 114 4.00 4.67 14.17
C PRO A 114 3.66 3.65 13.09
N ARG A 115 4.49 2.61 12.89
CA ARG A 115 4.23 1.56 11.91
C ARG A 115 3.11 0.61 12.30
N ILE A 116 3.04 0.20 13.57
CA ILE A 116 1.91 -0.57 14.10
C ILE A 116 0.62 0.22 13.95
N PHE A 117 0.63 1.50 14.31
CA PHE A 117 -0.55 2.36 14.15
C PHE A 117 -1.03 2.40 12.70
N ALA A 118 -0.11 2.59 11.75
CA ALA A 118 -0.42 2.61 10.33
C ALA A 118 -0.94 1.26 9.82
N ALA A 119 -0.26 0.15 10.15
CA ALA A 119 -0.64 -1.19 9.72
C ALA A 119 -2.00 -1.62 10.27
N VAL A 120 -2.26 -1.36 11.56
CA VAL A 120 -3.57 -1.64 12.17
C VAL A 120 -4.66 -0.77 11.55
N THR A 121 -4.40 0.52 11.32
CA THR A 121 -5.38 1.41 10.66
C THR A 121 -5.72 0.88 9.26
N ALA A 122 -4.72 0.51 8.47
CA ALA A 122 -4.92 -0.07 7.14
C ALA A 122 -5.76 -1.35 7.21
N ALA A 123 -5.43 -2.25 8.14
CA ALA A 123 -6.14 -3.52 8.31
C ALA A 123 -7.60 -3.34 8.72
N VAL A 124 -7.88 -2.45 9.69
CA VAL A 124 -9.26 -2.15 10.10
C VAL A 124 -10.04 -1.53 8.96
N CYS A 125 -9.44 -0.60 8.20
CA CYS A 125 -10.10 0.01 7.05
C CYS A 125 -10.39 -1.00 5.93
N LEU A 126 -9.48 -1.95 5.67
CA LEU A 126 -9.74 -3.05 4.74
C LEU A 126 -10.95 -3.89 5.18
N LEU A 127 -11.04 -4.23 6.47
CA LEU A 127 -12.19 -4.97 7.01
C LEU A 127 -13.51 -4.18 6.87
N ILE A 128 -13.48 -2.87 7.14
CA ILE A 128 -14.64 -2.00 6.95
C ILE A 128 -15.04 -1.97 5.47
N LEU A 129 -14.08 -1.81 4.55
CA LEU A 129 -14.32 -1.79 3.12
C LEU A 129 -15.01 -3.09 2.67
N ILE A 130 -14.45 -4.26 3.01
CA ILE A 130 -15.02 -5.57 2.68
C ILE A 130 -16.44 -5.69 3.23
N TRP A 131 -16.64 -5.33 4.50
CA TRP A 131 -17.94 -5.44 5.16
C TRP A 131 -18.99 -4.52 4.53
N LYS A 132 -18.61 -3.30 4.15
CA LYS A 132 -19.52 -2.30 3.57
C LYS A 132 -19.86 -2.59 2.11
N VAL A 133 -18.89 -3.00 1.31
CA VAL A 133 -19.14 -3.49 -0.06
C VAL A 133 -20.07 -4.71 -0.02
N GLY A 134 -19.86 -5.63 0.92
CA GLY A 134 -20.75 -6.79 1.12
C GLY A 134 -22.16 -6.38 1.54
N GLN A 135 -22.33 -5.36 2.40
CA GLN A 135 -23.65 -4.83 2.76
C GLN A 135 -24.36 -4.16 1.59
N ALA A 136 -23.65 -3.36 0.79
CA ALA A 136 -24.22 -2.76 -0.42
C ALA A 136 -24.78 -3.87 -1.33
N HIS A 137 -23.97 -4.90 -1.60
CA HIS A 137 -24.39 -6.03 -2.42
C HIS A 137 -25.61 -6.77 -1.85
N ASN A 138 -25.58 -7.11 -0.56
CA ASN A 138 -26.67 -7.83 0.11
C ASN A 138 -27.98 -7.02 0.18
N ASN A 139 -27.89 -5.69 0.11
CA ASN A 139 -29.05 -4.79 0.08
C ASN A 139 -29.51 -4.44 -1.34
N GLY A 140 -29.03 -5.16 -2.35
CA GLY A 140 -29.52 -5.07 -3.73
C GLY A 140 -28.78 -4.07 -4.61
N PHE A 141 -27.61 -3.57 -4.19
CA PHE A 141 -26.79 -2.73 -5.05
C PHE A 141 -26.24 -3.53 -6.24
N ASP A 142 -26.52 -3.07 -7.47
CA ASP A 142 -26.04 -3.67 -8.72
C ASP A 142 -24.78 -2.95 -9.22
N PHE A 143 -23.64 -3.62 -9.12
CA PHE A 143 -22.36 -3.08 -9.58
C PHE A 143 -22.27 -2.95 -11.10
N GLY A 144 -22.99 -3.77 -11.87
CA GLY A 144 -23.04 -3.69 -13.33
C GLY A 144 -23.88 -2.51 -13.82
N GLU A 145 -25.03 -2.27 -13.19
CA GLU A 145 -25.83 -1.07 -13.47
C GLU A 145 -25.07 0.20 -13.10
N ASN A 146 -24.37 0.19 -11.95
CA ASN A 146 -23.52 1.31 -11.55
C ASN A 146 -22.35 1.56 -12.52
N GLU A 147 -21.73 0.51 -13.07
CA GLU A 147 -20.73 0.66 -14.13
C GLU A 147 -21.33 1.36 -15.37
N ALA A 148 -22.52 0.95 -15.80
CA ALA A 148 -23.19 1.58 -16.95
C ALA A 148 -23.48 3.07 -16.69
N LEU A 149 -23.91 3.42 -15.47
CA LEU A 149 -24.11 4.82 -15.06
C LEU A 149 -22.80 5.62 -15.06
N SER A 150 -21.68 5.02 -14.65
CA SER A 150 -20.37 5.67 -14.56
C SER A 150 -19.80 6.11 -15.92
N ARG A 151 -20.26 5.50 -17.02
CA ARG A 151 -19.89 5.90 -18.39
C ARG A 151 -20.43 7.28 -18.77
N ASN A 152 -21.47 7.76 -18.08
CA ASN A 152 -21.92 9.15 -18.14
C ASN A 152 -21.51 9.87 -16.84
N PHE A 153 -20.29 10.40 -16.83
CA PHE A 153 -19.68 11.02 -15.65
C PHE A 153 -20.56 12.13 -15.02
N VAL A 154 -21.22 12.96 -15.84
CA VAL A 154 -22.09 14.05 -15.32
C VAL A 154 -23.35 13.48 -14.64
N SER A 155 -23.92 12.42 -15.21
CA SER A 155 -25.05 11.68 -14.64
C SER A 155 -24.67 10.99 -13.33
N PHE A 156 -23.50 10.35 -13.32
CA PHE A 156 -22.93 9.70 -12.16
C PHE A 156 -22.70 10.68 -11.00
N CYS A 157 -22.00 11.80 -11.26
CA CYS A 157 -21.68 12.81 -10.24
C CYS A 157 -22.88 13.59 -9.70
N LYS A 158 -24.04 13.53 -10.37
CA LYS A 158 -25.28 14.15 -9.87
C LYS A 158 -25.99 13.31 -8.82
N GLY A 159 -25.48 12.11 -8.49
CA GLY A 159 -26.09 11.25 -7.49
C GLY A 159 -27.47 10.78 -7.93
N ASN A 160 -27.61 10.39 -9.20
CA ASN A 160 -28.87 9.81 -9.68
C ASN A 160 -29.21 8.59 -8.81
N ALA A 161 -30.49 8.45 -8.45
CA ALA A 161 -30.99 7.38 -7.60
C ALA A 161 -30.50 6.01 -8.10
N GLY A 162 -29.89 5.23 -7.21
CA GLY A 162 -29.34 3.91 -7.50
C GLY A 162 -27.85 3.86 -7.86
N GLY A 163 -27.16 5.00 -7.98
CA GLY A 163 -25.71 5.05 -8.18
C GLY A 163 -24.90 4.95 -6.87
N SER A 164 -23.60 4.64 -6.97
CA SER A 164 -22.74 4.45 -5.80
C SER A 164 -22.57 5.69 -4.91
N LEU A 165 -22.84 6.89 -5.44
CA LEU A 165 -22.81 8.14 -4.67
C LEU A 165 -24.06 8.36 -3.80
N ASP A 166 -25.15 7.61 -4.04
CA ASP A 166 -26.39 7.66 -3.26
C ASP A 166 -26.45 6.53 -2.20
N ASP A 167 -25.58 5.52 -2.32
CA ASP A 167 -25.50 4.40 -1.37
C ASP A 167 -24.60 4.74 -0.16
N ILE A 168 -25.19 4.69 1.04
CA ILE A 168 -24.49 5.00 2.29
C ILE A 168 -23.38 3.99 2.63
N TYR A 169 -23.54 2.72 2.26
CA TYR A 169 -22.53 1.69 2.52
C TYR A 169 -21.32 1.90 1.62
N LEU A 170 -21.53 2.20 0.34
CA LEU A 170 -20.44 2.50 -0.59
C LEU A 170 -19.73 3.82 -0.26
N SER A 171 -20.45 4.82 0.23
CA SER A 171 -19.85 6.04 0.77
C SER A 171 -18.94 5.75 1.97
N GLN A 172 -19.38 4.88 2.89
CA GLN A 172 -18.55 4.44 4.03
C GLN A 172 -17.36 3.58 3.60
N ALA A 173 -17.53 2.72 2.58
CA ALA A 173 -16.44 1.94 2.00
C ALA A 173 -15.38 2.84 1.37
N ALA A 174 -15.79 3.86 0.62
CA ALA A 174 -14.89 4.85 0.02
C ALA A 174 -14.11 5.63 1.08
N ILE A 175 -14.75 6.05 2.17
CA ILE A 175 -14.04 6.69 3.30
C ILE A 175 -12.96 5.76 3.86
N ALA A 176 -13.30 4.49 4.10
CA ALA A 176 -12.35 3.51 4.60
C ALA A 176 -11.18 3.29 3.63
N GLU A 177 -11.45 3.25 2.32
CA GLU A 177 -10.43 3.19 1.28
C GLU A 177 -9.43 4.35 1.38
N TRP A 178 -9.93 5.59 1.45
CA TRP A 178 -9.06 6.76 1.55
C TRP A 178 -8.24 6.80 2.84
N VAL A 179 -8.84 6.43 3.98
CA VAL A 179 -8.12 6.34 5.26
C VAL A 179 -7.03 5.25 5.19
N MET A 180 -7.32 4.13 4.55
CA MET A 180 -6.35 3.07 4.30
C MET A 180 -5.18 3.59 3.45
N VAL A 181 -5.44 4.27 2.33
CA VAL A 181 -4.40 4.85 1.47
C VAL A 181 -3.54 5.85 2.25
N LEU A 182 -4.15 6.75 3.03
CA LEU A 182 -3.42 7.72 3.86
C LEU A 182 -2.54 7.02 4.91
N SER A 183 -3.02 5.95 5.52
CA SER A 183 -2.24 5.16 6.47
C SER A 183 -1.02 4.49 5.82
N MET A 184 -1.15 3.99 4.58
CA MET A 184 -0.06 3.40 3.81
C MET A 184 0.97 4.44 3.34
N LEU A 185 0.53 5.66 3.00
CA LEU A 185 1.42 6.78 2.71
C LEU A 185 2.21 7.19 3.96
N TYR A 186 1.54 7.31 5.11
CA TYR A 186 2.20 7.57 6.38
C TYR A 186 3.21 6.49 6.74
N PHE A 187 2.85 5.21 6.56
CA PHE A 187 3.76 4.08 6.73
C PHE A 187 5.00 4.20 5.83
N SER A 188 4.81 4.43 4.54
CA SER A 188 5.90 4.57 3.57
C SER A 188 6.86 5.69 3.95
N ASN A 189 6.35 6.82 4.44
CA ASN A 189 7.18 7.94 4.90
C ASN A 189 8.10 7.57 6.08
N THR A 190 7.74 6.57 6.90
CA THR A 190 8.61 6.13 8.00
C THR A 190 9.91 5.49 7.51
N PHE A 191 9.99 5.06 6.26
CA PHE A 191 11.22 4.51 5.68
C PHE A 191 12.33 5.55 5.51
N ALA A 192 11.99 6.83 5.34
CA ALA A 192 13.01 7.88 5.28
C ALA A 192 13.91 7.87 6.53
N LYS A 193 13.28 7.77 7.71
CA LYS A 193 14.00 7.65 8.99
C LYS A 193 14.73 6.31 9.13
N GLU A 194 14.15 5.22 8.62
CA GLU A 194 14.83 3.91 8.62
C GLU A 194 16.15 3.96 7.84
N VAL A 195 16.12 4.56 6.65
CA VAL A 195 17.31 4.73 5.81
C VAL A 195 18.36 5.61 6.49
N THR A 196 17.94 6.68 7.17
CA THR A 196 18.87 7.50 7.98
C THR A 196 19.59 6.65 9.03
N ILE A 197 18.86 5.84 9.80
CA ILE A 197 19.46 4.96 10.84
C ILE A 197 20.43 3.96 10.20
N ILE A 198 20.06 3.36 9.06
CA ILE A 198 20.91 2.42 8.32
C ILE A 198 22.20 3.11 7.86
N ASN A 199 22.11 4.28 7.24
CA ASN A 199 23.27 5.00 6.73
C ASN A 199 24.21 5.46 7.85
N GLU A 200 23.68 5.84 9.01
CA GLU A 200 24.47 6.18 10.20
C GLU A 200 25.15 4.95 10.83
N ALA A 201 24.59 3.75 10.64
CA ALA A 201 25.14 2.50 11.15
C ALA A 201 26.21 1.89 10.22
N MET A 202 26.16 2.21 8.93
CA MET A 202 27.16 1.75 7.97
C MET A 202 28.48 2.51 8.18
N PRO A 203 29.64 1.83 8.25
CA PRO A 203 30.92 2.51 8.25
C PRO A 203 31.02 3.38 6.98
N GLN A 204 31.36 4.65 7.15
CA GLN A 204 31.68 5.50 6.01
C GLN A 204 32.88 4.85 5.34
N ILE A 205 32.71 4.40 4.09
CA ILE A 205 33.87 4.07 3.26
C ILE A 205 34.55 5.42 3.04
N GLU A 206 35.54 5.73 3.88
CA GLU A 206 36.47 6.82 3.57
C GLU A 206 37.04 6.48 2.20
N ASN A 207 36.74 7.33 1.22
CA ASN A 207 37.43 7.30 -0.05
C ASN A 207 38.89 7.63 0.27
N GLU A 208 39.72 6.60 0.44
CA GLU A 208 41.16 6.73 0.32
C GLU A 208 41.44 7.09 -1.16
N GLU A 209 41.52 8.39 -1.43
CA GLU A 209 42.21 8.95 -2.61
C GLU A 209 43.73 8.82 -2.47
#